data_AF-C6WRG5-F1
#
_entry.id   AF-C6WRG5-F1
#
_cell.length_a   1.000
_cell.length_b   1.000
_cell.length_c   1.000
_cell.angle_alpha   90.00
_cell.angle_beta   90.00
_cell.angle_gamma   90.00
#
_symmetry.space_group_name_H-M   'P 1'
#
loop_
_entity.id
_entity.type
_entity.pdbx_description
1 polymer ?
#
loop_
_entity_poly.entity_id
_entity_poly.type
_entity_poly.pdbx_seq_one_letter_code
_entity_poly.pdbx_strand_id
1 'polypeptide(L)'
;MPHSDPEIARAVEEFALSLRRARREAGEPSLRELAHRTRPRGSISTFQRAFAGSALPSWDTVDALLRAGLGQPAGQVDAVWRPRWIVVKDLLSPLGGSATSGRSAPVLSLAAATGRRWSA
;
A
#
# COMPACT_ATOMS: atom_id res chain seq x y z
N MET A 1 3.92 5.03 9.21
CA MET A 1 4.86 6.12 8.90
C MET A 1 4.08 7.10 8.05
N PRO A 2 3.78 8.33 8.53
CA PRO A 2 3.25 9.35 7.64
C PRO A 2 4.27 9.60 6.52
N HIS A 3 3.81 9.65 5.27
CA HIS A 3 4.67 9.98 4.14
C HIS A 3 5.07 11.45 4.27
N SER A 4 6.38 11.75 4.26
CA SER A 4 6.86 13.14 4.32
C SER A 4 6.49 13.95 3.08
N ASP A 5 6.14 13.26 2.00
CA ASP A 5 5.62 13.87 0.79
C ASP A 5 4.10 14.10 0.90
N PRO A 6 3.64 15.36 0.87
CA PRO A 6 2.22 15.69 0.98
C PRO A 6 1.37 15.16 -0.18
N GLU A 7 1.94 14.94 -1.37
CA GLU A 7 1.21 14.38 -2.51
C GLU A 7 0.89 12.90 -2.26
N ILE A 8 1.90 12.13 -1.84
CA ILE A 8 1.75 10.72 -1.50
C ILE A 8 0.74 10.57 -0.35
N ALA A 9 0.86 11.41 0.69
CA ALA A 9 -0.06 11.37 1.82
C ALA A 9 -1.51 11.63 1.39
N ARG A 10 -1.75 12.61 0.50
CA ARG A 10 -3.08 12.88 -0.05
C ARG A 10 -3.61 11.71 -0.87
N ALA A 11 -2.79 11.12 -1.74
CA ALA A 11 -3.19 9.99 -2.58
C ALA A 11 -3.63 8.77 -1.74
N VAL A 12 -2.90 8.46 -0.66
CA VAL A 12 -3.28 7.38 0.27
C VAL A 12 -4.57 7.72 1.02
N GLU A 13 -4.73 8.96 1.48
CA GLU A 13 -5.94 9.40 2.19
C GLU A 13 -7.19 9.37 1.29
N GLU A 14 -7.07 9.80 0.04
CA GLU A 14 -8.16 9.72 -0.95
C GLU A 14 -8.57 8.28 -1.25
N PHE A 15 -7.60 7.37 -1.33
CA PHE A 15 -7.87 5.94 -1.46
C PHE A 15 -8.60 5.40 -0.22
N ALA A 16 -8.17 5.79 0.98
CA ALA A 16 -8.82 5.41 2.23
C ALA A 16 -10.24 5.99 2.38
N LEU A 17 -10.47 7.22 1.93
CA LEU A 17 -11.81 7.82 1.84
C LEU A 17 -12.71 7.01 0.92
N SER A 18 -12.19 6.59 -0.24
CA SER A 18 -12.94 5.73 -1.16
C SER A 18 -13.31 4.40 -0.49
N LEU A 19 -12.36 3.73 0.17
CA LEU A 19 -12.63 2.48 0.91
C LEU A 19 -13.70 2.67 1.99
N ARG A 20 -13.67 3.79 2.74
CA ARG A 20 -14.68 4.12 3.76
C ARG A 20 -16.07 4.32 3.14
N ARG A 21 -16.16 4.91 1.95
CA ARG A 21 -17.44 5.04 1.21
C ARG A 21 -17.98 3.66 0.81
N ALA A 22 -17.14 2.82 0.21
CA ALA A 22 -17.52 1.44 -0.13
C ALA A 22 -17.96 0.63 1.10
N ARG A 23 -17.31 0.85 2.25
CA ARG A 23 -17.72 0.24 3.52
C ARG A 23 -19.11 0.70 3.98
N ARG A 24 -19.42 1.99 3.86
CA ARG A 24 -20.75 2.53 4.17
C ARG A 24 -21.83 1.96 3.24
N GLU A 25 -21.54 1.90 1.94
CA GLU A 25 -22.43 1.33 0.92
C GLU A 25 -22.72 -0.15 1.16
N ALA A 26 -21.74 -0.88 1.71
CA ALA A 26 -21.89 -2.28 2.11
C ALA A 26 -22.59 -2.49 3.48
N GLY A 27 -23.12 -1.42 4.10
CA GLY A 27 -23.82 -1.50 5.39
C GLY A 27 -22.92 -1.39 6.63
N GLU A 28 -21.72 -0.82 6.49
CA GLU A 28 -20.75 -0.60 7.57
C GLU A 28 -20.35 -1.88 8.37
N PRO A 29 -19.96 -2.99 7.69
CA PRO A 29 -19.55 -4.21 8.37
C PRO A 29 -18.37 -3.97 9.33
N SER A 30 -18.33 -4.69 10.45
CA SER A 30 -17.26 -4.52 11.45
C SER A 30 -15.89 -4.98 10.91
N LEU A 31 -14.79 -4.43 11.43
CA LEU A 31 -13.44 -4.87 11.01
C LEU A 31 -13.19 -6.36 11.30
N ARG A 32 -13.79 -6.90 12.38
CA ARG A 32 -13.70 -8.31 12.74
C ARG A 32 -14.40 -9.19 11.70
N GLU A 33 -15.57 -8.76 11.25
CA GLU A 33 -16.34 -9.45 10.23
C GLU A 33 -15.63 -9.41 8.87
N LEU A 34 -15.11 -8.25 8.47
CA LEU A 34 -14.29 -8.14 7.26
C LEU A 34 -13.10 -9.09 7.33
N ALA A 35 -12.35 -9.09 8.43
CA ALA A 35 -11.20 -9.97 8.61
C ALA A 35 -11.58 -11.45 8.55
N HIS A 36 -12.80 -11.83 8.96
CA HIS A 36 -13.30 -13.19 8.80
C HIS A 36 -13.61 -13.50 7.32
N ARG A 37 -14.35 -12.62 6.63
CA ARG A 37 -14.78 -12.82 5.24
C ARG A 37 -13.60 -12.88 4.26
N THR A 38 -12.50 -12.22 4.58
CA THR A 38 -11.34 -12.06 3.68
C THR A 38 -10.16 -12.97 4.03
N ARG A 39 -10.32 -13.96 4.93
CA ARG A 39 -9.20 -14.85 5.29
C ARG A 39 -8.73 -15.66 4.07
N PRO A 40 -7.43 -15.94 3.92
CA PRO A 40 -6.31 -15.52 4.80
C PRO A 40 -5.71 -14.15 4.42
N ARG A 41 -6.31 -13.43 3.46
CA ARG A 41 -5.71 -12.25 2.83
C ARG A 41 -5.85 -10.95 3.63
N GLY A 42 -6.69 -10.93 4.66
CA GLY A 42 -6.97 -9.73 5.47
C GLY A 42 -6.93 -9.98 6.97
N SER A 43 -6.53 -8.94 7.72
CA SER A 43 -6.53 -8.91 9.18
C SER A 43 -7.11 -7.60 9.70
N ILE A 44 -7.60 -7.60 10.95
CA ILE A 44 -8.20 -6.41 11.59
C ILE A 44 -7.23 -5.22 11.56
N SER A 45 -5.96 -5.44 11.95
CA SER A 45 -4.94 -4.38 11.99
C SER A 45 -4.61 -3.83 10.60
N THR A 46 -4.66 -4.67 9.55
CA THR A 46 -4.46 -4.22 8.17
C THR A 46 -5.61 -3.34 7.71
N PHE A 47 -6.85 -3.76 7.96
CA PHE A 47 -8.03 -2.98 7.59
C PHE A 47 -8.15 -1.68 8.36
N GLN A 48 -7.85 -1.68 9.67
CA GLN A 48 -7.78 -0.46 10.45
C GLN A 48 -6.80 0.53 9.84
N ARG A 49 -5.58 0.09 9.49
CA ARG A 49 -4.58 0.96 8.87
C ARG A 49 -5.00 1.47 7.49
N ALA A 50 -5.64 0.62 6.69
CA ALA A 50 -6.13 0.95 5.35
C ALA A 50 -7.25 2.01 5.41
N PHE A 51 -8.26 1.81 6.24
CA PHE A 51 -9.36 2.78 6.40
C PHE A 51 -8.91 4.09 7.05
N ALA A 52 -7.83 4.06 7.84
CA ALA A 52 -7.24 5.25 8.43
C ALA A 52 -6.28 6.01 7.49
N GLY A 53 -6.04 5.53 6.26
CA GLY A 53 -5.08 6.18 5.34
C GLY A 53 -3.62 6.10 5.79
N SER A 54 -3.31 5.22 6.76
CA SER A 54 -1.97 5.11 7.34
C SER A 54 -1.07 4.09 6.65
N ALA A 55 -1.64 3.27 5.75
CA ALA A 55 -0.93 2.31 4.92
C ALA A 55 -1.76 1.94 3.69
N LEU A 56 -1.08 1.70 2.56
CA LEU A 56 -1.66 1.03 1.40
C LEU A 56 -1.38 -0.49 1.48
N PRO A 57 -2.40 -1.35 1.66
CA PRO A 57 -2.20 -2.80 1.63
C PRO A 57 -1.78 -3.30 0.24
N SER A 58 -1.34 -4.55 0.15
CA SER A 58 -1.11 -5.19 -1.15
C SER A 58 -2.41 -5.28 -1.97
N TRP A 59 -2.28 -5.40 -3.29
CA TRP A 59 -3.43 -5.57 -4.16
C TRP A 59 -4.28 -6.78 -3.77
N ASP A 60 -3.66 -7.93 -3.46
CA ASP A 60 -4.40 -9.14 -3.05
C ASP A 60 -5.28 -8.91 -1.81
N THR A 61 -4.81 -8.11 -0.85
CA THR A 61 -5.60 -7.77 0.34
C THR A 61 -6.73 -6.79 0.00
N VAL A 62 -6.46 -5.80 -0.87
CA VAL A 62 -7.47 -4.83 -1.31
C VAL A 62 -8.56 -5.49 -2.15
N ASP A 63 -8.19 -6.36 -3.08
CA ASP A 63 -9.10 -7.13 -3.93
C ASP A 63 -10.02 -8.02 -3.08
N ALA A 64 -9.44 -8.78 -2.14
CA ALA A 64 -10.21 -9.59 -1.20
C ALA A 64 -11.15 -8.74 -0.34
N LEU A 65 -10.69 -7.59 0.17
CA LEU A 65 -11.51 -6.65 0.94
C LEU A 65 -12.70 -6.15 0.11
N LEU A 66 -12.47 -5.70 -1.13
CA LEU A 66 -13.52 -5.14 -1.98
C LEU A 66 -14.53 -6.22 -2.39
N ARG A 67 -14.07 -7.37 -2.89
CA ARG A 67 -14.94 -8.42 -3.41
C ARG A 67 -15.64 -9.21 -2.30
N ALA A 68 -14.85 -9.84 -1.42
CA ALA A 68 -15.39 -10.73 -0.39
C ALA A 68 -15.84 -9.99 0.87
N GLY A 69 -15.15 -8.90 1.24
CA GLY A 69 -15.49 -8.11 2.42
C GLY A 69 -16.69 -7.18 2.20
N LEU A 70 -16.62 -6.39 1.12
CA LEU A 70 -17.54 -5.29 0.83
C LEU A 70 -18.53 -5.58 -0.31
N GLY A 71 -18.44 -6.74 -0.96
CA GLY A 71 -19.41 -7.16 -1.98
C GLY A 71 -19.35 -6.35 -3.27
N GLN A 72 -18.23 -5.70 -3.57
CA GLN A 72 -18.06 -4.93 -4.80
C GLN A 72 -18.03 -5.88 -6.02
N PRO A 73 -18.76 -5.55 -7.12
CA PRO A 73 -18.73 -6.33 -8.34
C PRO A 73 -17.32 -6.44 -8.93
N ALA A 74 -16.96 -7.63 -9.41
CA ALA A 74 -15.65 -7.92 -10.01
C ALA A 74 -15.24 -6.88 -11.08
N GLY A 75 -16.14 -6.54 -12.00
CA GLY A 75 -15.88 -5.57 -13.06
C GLY A 75 -15.60 -4.16 -12.52
N GLN A 76 -16.23 -3.76 -11.41
CA GLN A 76 -15.97 -2.47 -10.77
C GLN A 76 -14.60 -2.47 -10.07
N VAL A 77 -14.23 -3.58 -9.42
CA VAL A 77 -12.91 -3.73 -8.80
C VAL A 77 -11.80 -3.61 -9.83
N ASP A 78 -11.92 -4.28 -10.97
CA ASP A 78 -10.89 -4.27 -12.01
C ASP A 78 -10.85 -2.95 -12.79
N ALA A 79 -11.99 -2.35 -13.10
CA ALA A 79 -12.05 -1.14 -13.92
C ALA A 79 -11.78 0.16 -13.13
N VAL A 80 -12.11 0.19 -11.83
CA VAL A 80 -12.04 1.43 -11.03
C VAL A 80 -11.00 1.34 -9.92
N TRP A 81 -11.02 0.25 -9.15
CA TRP A 81 -10.20 0.17 -7.94
C TRP A 81 -8.76 -0.19 -8.26
N ARG A 82 -8.52 -1.12 -9.18
CA ARG A 82 -7.17 -1.56 -9.55
C ARG A 82 -6.31 -0.44 -10.13
N PRO A 83 -6.78 0.36 -11.11
CA PRO A 83 -5.99 1.47 -11.65
C PRO A 83 -5.65 2.51 -10.57
N ARG A 84 -6.61 2.84 -9.70
CA ARG A 84 -6.37 3.78 -8.58
C ARG A 84 -5.33 3.26 -7.61
N TRP A 85 -5.39 1.98 -7.25
CA TRP A 85 -4.39 1.36 -6.38
C TRP A 85 -2.99 1.40 -7.01
N ILE A 86 -2.87 1.12 -8.32
CA ILE A 86 -1.60 1.18 -9.06
C ILE A 86 -1.00 2.58 -8.98
N VAL A 87 -1.79 3.64 -9.24
CA VAL A 87 -1.31 5.03 -9.14
C VAL A 87 -0.73 5.33 -7.75
N VAL A 88 -1.45 4.97 -6.68
CA VAL A 88 -0.93 5.18 -5.31
C VAL A 88 0.31 4.32 -5.05
N LYS A 89 0.35 3.09 -5.57
CA LYS A 89 1.50 2.19 -5.40
C LYS A 89 2.74 2.71 -6.13
N ASP A 90 2.59 3.26 -7.33
CA ASP A 90 3.66 3.84 -8.12
C ASP A 90 4.22 5.10 -7.44
N LEU A 91 3.35 5.94 -6.85
CA LEU A 91 3.79 7.08 -6.03
C LEU A 91 4.59 6.62 -4.79
N LEU A 92 4.16 5.53 -4.14
CA LEU A 92 4.84 4.95 -2.97
C LEU A 92 6.12 4.18 -3.31
N SER A 93 6.25 3.73 -4.53
CA SER A 93 7.37 2.92 -5.00
C SER A 93 7.70 3.31 -6.43
N PRO A 94 8.21 4.55 -6.65
CA PRO A 94 8.57 4.99 -7.99
C PRO A 94 9.63 4.03 -8.52
N LEU A 95 9.31 3.29 -9.58
CA LEU A 95 10.27 2.43 -10.27
C LEU A 95 11.28 3.33 -10.98
N GLY A 96 12.29 3.81 -10.23
CA GLY A 96 13.29 4.74 -10.72
C GLY A 96 14.02 5.50 -9.62
N GLY A 97 14.83 4.80 -8.83
CA GLY A 97 15.87 5.48 -8.07
C GLY A 97 16.94 6.04 -9.02
N SER A 98 17.35 7.29 -8.79
CA SER A 98 18.58 7.95 -9.28
C SER A 98 18.53 8.68 -10.64
N ALA A 99 17.98 9.91 -10.65
CA ALA A 99 18.60 11.07 -11.33
C ALA A 99 17.80 12.36 -11.03
N THR A 100 18.16 13.10 -9.98
CA THR A 100 18.35 14.57 -10.04
C THR A 100 19.06 15.02 -8.77
N SER A 101 20.29 15.50 -8.99
CA SER A 101 21.22 16.11 -8.05
C SER A 101 20.64 17.23 -7.21
N GLY A 102 21.13 17.31 -5.97
CA GLY A 102 21.04 18.52 -5.18
C GLY A 102 21.74 18.49 -3.82
N ARG A 103 23.04 18.12 -3.75
CA ARG A 103 24.13 18.86 -3.05
C ARG A 103 25.31 17.97 -2.60
N SER A 104 26.47 18.28 -3.17
CA SER A 104 27.88 18.07 -2.77
C SER A 104 28.51 16.67 -2.77
N ALA A 105 29.43 16.49 -3.73
CA ALA A 105 30.69 15.77 -3.53
C ALA A 105 31.72 16.73 -2.83
N PRO A 106 32.89 16.29 -2.31
CA PRO A 106 33.84 15.42 -3.02
C PRO A 106 34.33 14.17 -2.26
N VAL A 107 34.78 13.23 -3.10
CA VAL A 107 35.68 12.08 -2.92
C VAL A 107 36.76 12.20 -1.83
N LEU A 108 37.06 11.07 -1.18
CA LEU A 108 38.44 10.57 -0.96
C LEU A 108 38.46 9.10 -0.46
N SER A 109 39.12 8.24 -1.27
CA SER A 109 39.98 7.07 -0.94
C SER A 109 39.52 5.98 0.04
N LEU A 110 39.99 4.73 0.01
CA LEU A 110 40.68 3.81 -0.91
C LEU A 110 40.87 2.53 -0.04
N ALA A 111 40.58 1.36 -0.60
CA ALA A 111 41.06 0.01 -0.24
C ALA A 111 41.04 -0.48 1.24
N ALA A 112 40.51 -1.68 1.47
CA ALA A 112 41.32 -2.92 1.47
C ALA A 112 40.51 -4.15 1.93
N ALA A 113 40.98 -5.30 1.44
CA ALA A 113 40.50 -6.66 1.60
C ALA A 113 40.24 -7.14 3.04
N THR A 114 39.31 -8.09 3.21
CA THR A 114 39.62 -9.53 3.38
C THR A 114 38.35 -10.30 3.78
N GLY A 115 38.21 -11.53 3.25
CA GLY A 115 36.98 -12.31 3.33
C GLY A 115 36.79 -13.16 4.58
N ARG A 116 35.70 -13.95 4.58
CA ARG A 116 35.70 -15.39 4.93
C ARG A 116 34.32 -16.02 4.70
N ARG A 117 34.40 -17.26 4.20
CA ARG A 117 33.35 -18.25 3.91
C ARG A 117 32.76 -18.82 5.20
N TRP A 118 31.48 -19.19 5.20
CA TRP A 118 30.92 -20.18 6.13
C TRP A 118 30.47 -21.43 5.36
N SER A 119 30.87 -22.58 5.89
CA SER A 119 30.53 -23.92 5.42
C SER A 119 29.55 -24.58 6.39
N ALA A 120 28.61 -25.32 5.79
CA ALA A 120 27.88 -26.51 6.26
C ALA A 120 27.15 -26.46 7.61
#